data_AF-A0A0G1FS84-F1
#
_entry.id   AF-A0A0G1FS84-F1
#
_cell.length_a   1.000
_cell.length_b   1.000
_cell.length_c   1.000
_cell.angle_alpha   90.00
_cell.angle_beta   90.00
_cell.angle_gamma   90.00
#
_symmetry.space_group_name_H-M   'P 1'
#
loop_
_entity.id
_entity.type
_entity.pdbx_description
1 polymer ?
#
loop_
_entity_poly.entity_id
_entity_poly.type
_entity_poly.pdbx_seq_one_letter_code
_entity_poly.pdbx_strand_id
1 'polypeptide(L)'
;MTQSDSNGRFAFVAKAKLPEGVWKMWAEETSVNGAKSSPSEKIIFTVSLPWQIRIGQIVIDYISIINTLILIVIGLAVLVFYAWYRIGVCRKKLKKETNEAELKLRKAFSSLANEVKKQIAMFDGQETLNENERTIYEKLKKALDAAEKIIQKEIQDIDKELKKGFFRRLIFWK
;
A
#
# COMPACT_ATOMS: atom_id res chain seq x y z
N MET A 1 19.06 55.76 27.86
CA MET A 1 19.57 56.53 29.02
C MET A 1 18.38 56.81 29.93
N THR A 2 18.56 56.58 31.22
CA THR A 2 17.58 56.91 32.26
C THR A 2 18.22 57.92 33.20
N GLN A 3 17.43 58.74 33.88
CA GLN A 3 17.93 59.73 34.85
C GLN A 3 17.80 59.14 36.26
N SER A 4 18.85 59.29 37.06
CA SER A 4 18.86 58.92 38.48
C SER A 4 18.21 60.02 39.34
N ASP A 5 17.61 59.63 40.47
CA ASP A 5 17.17 60.58 41.49
C ASP A 5 18.33 61.11 42.35
N SER A 6 18.05 62.04 43.27
CA SER A 6 19.05 62.64 44.17
C SER A 6 19.76 61.62 45.09
N ASN A 7 19.23 60.40 45.18
CA ASN A 7 19.77 59.31 45.99
C ASN A 7 20.41 58.21 45.11
N GLY A 8 20.62 58.48 43.81
CA GLY A 8 21.23 57.53 42.87
C GLY A 8 20.30 56.39 42.42
N ARG A 9 19.00 56.45 42.70
CA ARG A 9 18.05 55.41 42.28
C ARG A 9 17.57 55.70 40.87
N PHE A 10 17.55 54.67 40.04
CA PHE A 10 17.06 54.76 38.67
C PHE A 10 16.22 53.52 38.34
N ALA A 11 15.29 53.67 37.38
CA ALA A 11 14.57 52.56 36.79
C ALA A 11 14.91 52.49 35.29
N PHE A 12 15.21 51.29 34.81
CA PHE A 12 15.41 51.03 33.38
C PHE A 12 14.40 49.99 32.91
N VAL A 13 13.62 50.35 31.90
CA VAL A 13 12.70 49.44 31.21
C VAL A 13 13.19 49.29 29.78
N ALA A 14 13.52 48.07 29.39
CA ALA A 14 13.91 47.77 28.02
C ALA A 14 12.73 48.03 27.06
N LYS A 15 12.97 48.78 25.98
CA LYS A 15 11.93 49.08 24.98
C LYS A 15 11.52 47.85 24.14
N ALA A 16 12.41 46.87 24.02
CA ALA A 16 12.19 45.66 23.24
C ALA A 16 12.24 44.42 24.15
N LYS A 17 11.49 43.39 23.78
CA LYS A 17 11.53 42.09 24.43
C LYS A 17 12.93 41.49 24.25
N LEU A 18 13.59 41.17 25.36
CA LEU A 18 14.86 40.46 25.32
C LEU A 18 14.61 39.01 24.82
N PRO A 19 15.39 38.50 23.86
CA PRO A 19 15.31 37.11 23.46
C PRO A 19 15.78 36.19 24.58
N GLU A 20 15.36 34.93 24.50
CA GLU A 20 15.72 33.89 25.46
C GLU A 20 17.25 33.71 25.51
N GLY A 21 17.81 33.68 26.72
CA GLY A 21 19.25 33.59 26.91
C GLY A 21 19.74 34.16 28.23
N VAL A 22 21.06 34.09 28.42
CA VAL A 22 21.75 34.62 29.59
C VAL A 22 22.23 36.03 29.30
N TRP A 23 21.77 36.98 30.11
CA TRP A 23 22.06 38.40 29.96
C TRP A 23 22.92 38.89 31.11
N LYS A 24 23.83 39.82 30.79
CA LYS A 24 24.64 40.53 31.77
C LYS A 24 24.27 42.01 31.74
N MET A 25 23.99 42.59 32.90
CA MET A 25 23.63 43.99 33.05
C MET A 25 24.58 44.68 34.02
N TRP A 26 25.00 45.89 33.66
CA TRP A 26 25.75 46.81 34.49
C TRP A 26 25.33 48.25 34.15
N ALA A 27 25.59 49.17 35.06
CA ALA A 27 25.31 50.59 34.90
C ALA A 27 26.58 51.41 35.08
N GLU A 28 26.63 52.57 34.42
CA GLU A 28 27.69 53.56 34.55
C GLU A 28 27.01 54.94 34.57
N GLU A 29 27.37 55.78 35.53
CA GLU A 29 26.86 57.14 35.62
C GLU A 29 27.68 58.07 34.73
N THR A 30 27.01 58.99 34.03
CA THR A 30 27.67 60.05 33.27
C THR A 30 27.19 61.39 33.79
N SER A 31 28.12 62.18 34.33
CA SER A 31 27.85 63.53 34.82
C SER A 31 27.55 64.50 33.66
N VAL A 32 26.93 65.64 33.97
CA VAL A 32 26.61 66.72 33.01
C VAL A 32 27.86 67.21 32.27
N ASN A 33 29.03 67.15 32.92
CA ASN A 33 30.32 67.53 32.35
C ASN A 33 31.01 66.40 31.55
N GLY A 34 30.33 65.26 31.35
CA GLY A 34 30.85 64.12 30.58
C GLY A 34 31.77 63.17 31.35
N ALA A 35 32.05 63.42 32.63
CA ALA A 35 32.80 62.50 33.48
C ALA A 35 31.98 61.23 33.77
N LYS A 36 32.62 60.06 33.73
CA LYS A 36 31.97 58.76 33.93
C LYS A 36 32.41 58.08 35.24
N SER A 37 31.49 57.35 35.88
CA SER A 37 31.78 56.55 37.07
C SER A 37 32.47 55.22 36.73
N SER A 38 32.95 54.52 37.75
CA SER A 38 33.26 53.10 37.56
C SER A 38 31.98 52.30 37.27
N PRO A 39 32.04 51.22 36.46
CA PRO A 39 30.90 50.36 36.22
C PRO A 39 30.40 49.68 37.50
N SER A 40 29.09 49.48 37.59
CA SER A 40 28.49 48.70 38.66
C SER A 40 28.91 47.23 38.61
N GLU A 41 28.63 46.51 39.69
CA GLU A 41 28.68 45.05 39.69
C GLU A 41 27.78 44.47 38.59
N LYS A 42 28.28 43.42 37.93
CA LYS A 42 27.59 42.79 36.81
C LYS A 42 26.56 41.80 37.33
N ILE A 43 25.30 42.07 37.07
CA ILE A 43 24.19 41.16 37.40
C ILE A 43 23.94 40.25 36.20
N ILE A 44 23.88 38.94 36.45
CA ILE A 44 23.58 37.93 35.44
C ILE A 44 22.15 37.43 35.68
N PHE A 45 21.30 37.46 34.64
CA PHE A 45 19.95 36.92 34.71
C PHE A 45 19.59 36.16 33.44
N THR A 46 18.67 35.20 33.58
CA THR A 46 18.20 34.37 32.46
C THR A 46 16.82 34.80 32.03
N VAL A 47 16.66 35.13 30.76
CA VAL A 47 15.36 35.36 30.14
C VAL A 47 14.93 34.02 29.54
N SER A 48 13.81 33.46 30.00
CA SER A 48 13.25 32.21 29.46
C SER A 48 11.75 32.35 29.25
N LEU A 49 11.19 31.56 28.33
CA LEU A 49 9.76 31.53 28.11
C LEU A 49 9.03 30.87 29.29
N PRO A 50 7.84 31.37 29.67
CA PRO A 50 7.01 30.74 30.69
C PRO A 50 6.77 29.25 30.37
N TRP A 51 6.87 28.40 31.38
CA TRP A 51 6.75 26.96 31.25
C TRP A 51 5.43 26.52 30.57
N GLN A 52 4.35 27.29 30.76
CA GLN A 52 3.04 27.06 30.16
C GLN A 52 3.07 27.15 28.62
N ILE A 53 3.85 28.08 28.06
CA ILE A 53 3.98 28.25 26.60
C ILE A 53 4.77 27.06 26.01
N ARG A 54 5.81 26.61 26.73
CA ARG A 54 6.63 25.46 26.32
C ARG A 54 5.82 24.16 26.29
N ILE A 55 4.93 23.94 27.26
CA ILE A 55 4.04 22.76 27.27
C ILE A 55 3.04 22.81 26.11
N GLY A 56 2.47 23.98 25.83
CA GLY A 56 1.54 24.15 24.70
C GLY A 56 2.17 23.75 23.36
N GLN A 57 3.42 24.18 23.11
CA GLN A 57 4.16 23.81 21.89
C GLN A 57 4.37 22.30 21.79
N ILE A 58 4.80 21.65 22.88
CA ILE A 58 5.00 20.20 22.91
C ILE A 58 3.68 19.46 22.57
N VAL A 59 2.56 19.85 23.18
CA VAL A 59 1.27 19.21 22.94
C VAL A 59 0.84 19.35 21.47
N ILE A 60 1.04 20.52 20.86
CA ILE A 60 0.69 20.77 19.46
C ILE A 60 1.53 19.88 18.53
N ASP A 61 2.84 19.77 18.78
CA ASP A 61 3.74 18.94 17.97
C ASP A 61 3.33 17.46 18.05
N TYR A 62 3.02 16.96 19.24
CA TYR A 62 2.56 15.58 19.42
C TYR A 62 1.21 15.30 18.73
N ILE A 63 0.25 16.21 18.81
CA ILE A 63 -1.05 16.06 18.13
C ILE A 63 -0.85 16.03 16.61
N SER A 64 0.02 16.86 16.07
CA SER A 64 0.32 16.90 14.63
C SER A 64 0.89 15.57 14.13
N ILE A 65 1.82 14.97 14.89
CA ILE A 65 2.41 13.66 14.57
C ILE A 65 1.35 12.56 14.62
N ILE A 66 0.52 12.53 15.67
CA ILE A 66 -0.55 11.54 15.82
C ILE A 66 -1.57 11.66 14.68
N ASN A 67 -1.98 12.88 14.33
CA ASN A 67 -2.91 13.12 13.24
C ASN A 67 -2.35 12.65 11.88
N THR A 68 -1.07 12.92 11.63
CA THR A 68 -0.37 12.45 10.42
C THR A 68 -0.35 10.92 10.37
N LEU A 69 -0.08 10.25 11.49
CA LEU A 69 -0.09 8.80 11.57
C LEU A 69 -1.48 8.22 11.29
N ILE A 70 -2.54 8.81 11.85
CA ILE A 70 -3.93 8.39 11.61
C ILE A 70 -4.29 8.51 10.12
N LEU A 71 -3.92 9.61 9.46
CA LEU A 71 -4.17 9.79 8.03
C LEU A 71 -3.49 8.72 7.18
N ILE A 72 -2.24 8.35 7.52
CA ILE A 72 -1.52 7.28 6.83
C ILE A 72 -2.22 5.93 7.05
N VAL A 73 -2.63 5.62 8.27
CA VAL A 73 -3.33 4.37 8.59
C VAL A 73 -4.66 4.26 7.84
N ILE A 74 -5.44 5.35 7.79
CA ILE A 74 -6.68 5.41 7.02
C ILE A 74 -6.39 5.24 5.52
N GLY A 75 -5.37 5.93 5.00
CA GLY A 75 -4.95 5.79 3.60
C GLY A 75 -4.58 4.36 3.24
N LEU A 76 -3.80 3.69 4.10
CA LEU A 76 -3.46 2.27 3.93
C LEU A 76 -4.70 1.38 3.98
N ALA A 77 -5.61 1.60 4.93
CA ALA A 77 -6.84 0.84 5.03
C ALA A 77 -7.70 0.96 3.76
N VAL A 78 -7.82 2.17 3.20
CA VAL A 78 -8.53 2.42 1.93
C VAL A 78 -7.85 1.70 0.77
N LEU A 79 -6.52 1.76 0.66
CA LEU A 79 -5.77 1.07 -0.39
C LEU A 79 -5.94 -0.44 -0.30
N VAL A 80 -5.85 -1.02 0.90
CA VAL A 80 -6.06 -2.46 1.13
C VAL A 80 -7.49 -2.84 0.76
N PHE A 81 -8.48 -2.06 1.20
CA PHE A 81 -9.88 -2.29 0.86
C PHE A 81 -10.12 -2.23 -0.65
N TYR A 82 -9.60 -1.20 -1.32
CA TYR A 82 -9.71 -1.04 -2.78
C TYR A 82 -9.04 -2.19 -3.54
N ALA A 83 -7.83 -2.58 -3.14
CA ALA A 83 -7.12 -3.70 -3.73
C ALA A 83 -7.92 -5.00 -3.56
N TRP A 84 -8.45 -5.25 -2.36
CA TRP A 84 -9.25 -6.43 -2.09
C TRP A 84 -10.54 -6.45 -2.92
N TYR A 85 -11.24 -5.32 -3.02
CA TYR A 85 -12.42 -5.17 -3.85
C TYR A 85 -12.12 -5.45 -5.33
N ARG A 86 -11.07 -4.83 -5.89
CA ARG A 86 -10.67 -5.02 -7.30
C ARG A 86 -10.27 -6.45 -7.58
N ILE A 87 -9.48 -7.07 -6.70
CA ILE A 87 -9.09 -8.49 -6.81
C ILE A 87 -10.33 -9.39 -6.76
N GLY A 88 -11.30 -9.08 -5.88
CA GLY A 88 -12.56 -9.81 -5.77
C GLY A 88 -13.37 -9.81 -7.06
N VAL A 89 -13.51 -8.64 -7.70
CA VAL A 89 -14.20 -8.50 -8.98
C VAL A 89 -13.44 -9.22 -10.11
N CYS A 90 -12.13 -9.01 -10.20
CA CYS A 90 -11.28 -9.65 -11.21
C CYS A 90 -11.36 -11.18 -11.12
N ARG A 91 -11.26 -11.75 -9.91
CA ARG A 91 -11.37 -13.20 -9.69
C ARG A 91 -12.74 -13.75 -10.07
N LYS A 92 -13.83 -13.02 -9.79
CA LYS A 92 -15.19 -13.43 -10.21
C LYS A 92 -15.30 -13.47 -11.73
N LYS A 93 -14.79 -12.46 -12.42
CA LYS A 93 -14.80 -12.38 -13.88
C LYS A 93 -13.95 -13.49 -14.51
N LEU A 94 -12.71 -13.65 -14.06
CA LEU A 94 -11.81 -14.72 -14.53
C LEU A 94 -12.44 -16.10 -14.34
N LYS A 95 -13.02 -16.39 -13.18
CA LYS A 95 -13.70 -17.67 -12.93
C LYS A 95 -14.82 -17.93 -13.95
N LYS A 96 -15.63 -16.91 -14.25
CA LYS A 96 -16.73 -17.03 -15.22
C LYS A 96 -16.17 -17.28 -16.62
N GLU A 97 -15.19 -16.50 -17.05
CA GLU A 97 -14.57 -16.64 -18.37
C GLU A 97 -13.85 -17.98 -18.54
N THR A 98 -13.16 -18.48 -17.51
CA THR A 98 -12.53 -19.81 -17.52
C THR A 98 -13.57 -20.93 -17.63
N ASN A 99 -14.66 -20.88 -16.86
CA ASN A 99 -15.75 -21.86 -16.97
C ASN A 99 -16.38 -21.86 -18.37
N GLU A 100 -16.63 -20.69 -18.94
CA GLU A 100 -17.20 -20.57 -20.29
C GLU A 100 -16.23 -21.10 -21.36
N ALA A 101 -14.93 -20.80 -21.21
CA ALA A 101 -13.89 -21.30 -22.10
C ALA A 101 -13.77 -22.83 -22.03
N GLU A 102 -13.78 -23.41 -20.82
CA GLU A 102 -13.76 -24.85 -20.59
C GLU A 102 -14.95 -25.55 -21.26
N LEU A 103 -16.17 -25.03 -21.06
CA LEU A 103 -17.38 -25.58 -21.67
C LEU A 103 -17.33 -25.52 -23.20
N LYS A 104 -16.88 -24.39 -23.77
CA LYS A 104 -16.73 -24.23 -25.22
C LYS A 104 -15.68 -25.19 -25.78
N LEU A 105 -14.52 -25.31 -25.12
CA LEU A 105 -13.44 -26.20 -25.51
C LEU A 105 -13.88 -27.66 -25.46
N ARG A 106 -14.55 -28.09 -24.39
CA ARG A 106 -15.09 -29.43 -24.25
C ARG A 106 -16.11 -29.75 -25.36
N LYS A 107 -17.00 -28.81 -25.67
CA LYS A 107 -17.99 -28.98 -26.75
C LYS A 107 -17.31 -29.09 -28.11
N ALA A 108 -16.40 -28.17 -28.44
CA ALA A 108 -15.67 -28.18 -29.71
C ALA A 108 -14.85 -29.47 -29.88
N PHE A 109 -14.12 -29.87 -28.85
CA PHE A 109 -13.35 -31.10 -28.85
C PHE A 109 -14.24 -32.34 -28.99
N SER A 110 -15.36 -32.43 -28.26
CA SER A 110 -16.29 -33.56 -28.39
C SER A 110 -16.89 -33.67 -29.80
N SER A 111 -17.17 -32.53 -30.45
CA SER A 111 -17.66 -32.49 -31.82
C SER A 111 -16.61 -32.99 -32.81
N LEU A 112 -15.35 -32.55 -32.64
CA LEU A 112 -14.23 -33.01 -33.46
C LEU A 112 -13.97 -34.50 -33.26
N ALA A 113 -13.90 -34.95 -32.01
CA ALA A 113 -13.67 -36.35 -31.65
C ALA A 113 -14.76 -37.26 -32.24
N ASN A 114 -16.03 -36.85 -32.16
CA ASN A 114 -17.12 -37.60 -32.79
C ASN A 114 -16.99 -37.70 -34.31
N GLU A 115 -16.56 -36.63 -34.97
CA GLU A 115 -16.37 -36.65 -36.43
C GLU A 115 -15.20 -37.54 -36.84
N VAL A 116 -14.08 -37.49 -36.09
CA VAL A 116 -12.95 -38.40 -36.30
C VAL A 116 -13.35 -39.86 -36.03
N LYS A 117 -14.15 -40.13 -34.98
CA LYS A 117 -14.66 -41.47 -34.69
C LYS A 117 -15.53 -42.01 -35.82
N LYS A 118 -16.36 -41.18 -36.46
CA LYS A 118 -17.13 -41.59 -37.65
C LYS A 118 -16.22 -41.96 -38.81
N GLN A 119 -15.17 -41.18 -39.07
CA GLN A 119 -14.19 -41.50 -40.13
C GLN A 119 -13.47 -42.82 -39.83
N ILE A 120 -13.05 -43.04 -38.57
CA ILE A 120 -12.47 -44.31 -38.13
C ILE A 120 -13.46 -45.47 -38.35
N ALA A 121 -14.73 -45.30 -38.01
CA ALA A 121 -15.77 -46.32 -38.20
C ALA A 121 -16.04 -46.68 -39.67
N MET A 122 -15.81 -45.75 -40.61
CA MET A 122 -15.89 -46.05 -42.05
C MET A 122 -14.81 -47.06 -42.48
N PHE A 123 -13.61 -46.98 -41.88
CA PHE A 123 -12.55 -47.94 -42.13
C PHE A 123 -12.80 -49.29 -41.45
N ASP A 124 -13.40 -49.31 -40.25
CA ASP A 124 -13.75 -50.54 -39.54
C ASP A 124 -14.81 -51.39 -40.28
N GLY A 125 -15.60 -50.77 -41.17
CA GLY A 125 -16.62 -51.43 -41.99
C GLY A 125 -16.12 -52.03 -43.31
N GLN A 126 -14.84 -51.90 -43.65
CA GLN A 126 -14.27 -52.45 -44.89
C GLN A 126 -13.58 -53.80 -44.64
N GLU A 127 -13.98 -54.85 -45.38
CA GLU A 127 -13.40 -56.20 -45.26
C GLU A 127 -11.92 -56.28 -45.68
N THR A 128 -11.45 -55.35 -46.53
CA THR A 128 -10.05 -55.25 -46.97
C THR A 128 -9.60 -53.80 -47.08
N LEU A 129 -8.74 -53.37 -46.16
CA LEU A 129 -8.03 -52.08 -46.21
C LEU A 129 -6.69 -52.25 -46.94
N ASN A 130 -6.34 -51.31 -47.81
CA ASN A 130 -4.98 -51.21 -48.37
C ASN A 130 -3.95 -50.81 -47.29
N GLU A 131 -2.66 -51.10 -47.47
CA GLU A 131 -1.58 -50.73 -46.53
C GLU A 131 -1.56 -49.24 -46.19
N ASN A 132 -1.82 -48.38 -47.19
CA ASN A 132 -1.91 -46.93 -46.99
C ASN A 132 -3.10 -46.55 -46.10
N GLU A 133 -4.27 -47.15 -46.32
CA GLU A 133 -5.49 -46.89 -45.55
C GLU A 133 -5.35 -47.38 -44.11
N ARG A 134 -4.75 -48.56 -43.92
CA ARG A 134 -4.44 -49.11 -42.61
C ARG A 134 -3.48 -48.21 -41.83
N THR A 135 -2.48 -47.65 -42.49
CA THR A 135 -1.54 -46.70 -41.88
C THR A 135 -2.24 -45.40 -41.45
N ILE A 136 -3.17 -44.89 -42.28
CA ILE A 136 -3.95 -43.69 -41.97
C ILE A 136 -4.89 -43.95 -40.78
N TYR A 137 -5.59 -45.10 -40.77
CA TYR A 137 -6.45 -45.53 -39.68
C TYR A 137 -5.71 -45.58 -38.34
N GLU A 138 -4.56 -46.27 -38.29
CA GLU A 138 -3.76 -46.40 -37.07
C GLU A 138 -3.26 -45.03 -36.57
N LYS A 139 -2.84 -44.15 -37.49
CA LYS A 139 -2.43 -42.78 -37.14
C LYS A 139 -3.59 -41.96 -36.59
N LEU A 140 -4.77 -42.01 -37.20
CA LEU A 140 -5.97 -41.31 -36.74
C LEU A 140 -6.41 -41.80 -35.36
N LYS A 141 -6.46 -43.11 -35.17
CA LYS A 141 -6.83 -43.74 -33.90
C LYS A 141 -5.87 -43.37 -32.77
N LYS A 142 -4.56 -43.47 -33.03
CA LYS A 142 -3.53 -43.09 -32.06
C LYS A 142 -3.55 -41.61 -31.73
N ALA A 143 -3.75 -40.74 -32.73
CA ALA A 143 -3.83 -39.30 -32.53
C ALA A 143 -5.08 -38.90 -31.72
N LEU A 144 -6.22 -39.52 -32.01
CA LEU A 144 -7.46 -39.28 -31.29
C LEU A 144 -7.35 -39.73 -29.83
N ASP A 145 -6.86 -40.94 -29.57
CA ASP A 145 -6.70 -41.46 -28.20
C ASP A 145 -5.73 -40.60 -27.37
N ALA A 146 -4.61 -40.19 -27.97
CA ALA A 146 -3.67 -39.28 -27.33
C ALA A 146 -4.31 -37.93 -27.01
N ALA A 147 -5.06 -37.34 -27.96
CA ALA A 147 -5.72 -36.06 -27.77
C ALA A 147 -6.84 -36.14 -26.71
N GLU A 148 -7.67 -37.19 -26.72
CA GLU A 148 -8.73 -37.40 -25.72
C GLU A 148 -8.16 -37.47 -24.32
N LYS A 149 -7.09 -38.26 -24.12
CA LYS A 149 -6.43 -38.40 -22.83
C LYS A 149 -5.85 -37.09 -22.31
N ILE A 150 -5.20 -36.31 -23.17
CA ILE A 150 -4.60 -35.02 -22.79
C ILE A 150 -5.70 -34.01 -22.45
N ILE A 151 -6.66 -33.80 -23.35
CA ILE A 151 -7.71 -32.79 -23.16
C ILE A 151 -8.60 -33.11 -21.97
N GLN A 152 -8.94 -34.38 -21.76
CA GLN A 152 -9.73 -34.80 -20.60
C GLN A 152 -9.00 -34.53 -19.28
N LYS A 153 -7.68 -34.77 -19.24
CA LYS A 153 -6.86 -34.47 -18.06
C LYS A 153 -6.81 -32.96 -17.78
N GLU A 154 -6.55 -32.14 -18.80
CA GLU A 154 -6.48 -30.68 -18.66
C GLU A 154 -7.82 -30.09 -18.20
N ILE A 155 -8.94 -30.53 -18.78
CA ILE A 155 -10.28 -30.12 -18.34
C ILE A 155 -10.49 -30.51 -16.87
N GLN A 156 -10.15 -31.75 -16.49
CA GLN A 156 -10.34 -32.21 -15.12
C GLN A 156 -9.48 -31.42 -14.11
N ASP A 157 -8.28 -31.01 -14.50
CA ASP A 157 -7.39 -30.23 -13.65
C ASP A 157 -7.90 -28.78 -13.50
N ILE A 158 -8.39 -28.14 -14.57
CA ILE A 158 -9.11 -26.85 -14.51
C ILE A 158 -10.30 -26.95 -13.54
N ASP A 159 -11.11 -27.98 -13.67
CA ASP A 159 -12.33 -28.17 -12.88
C ASP A 159 -12.02 -28.36 -11.37
N LYS A 160 -10.91 -29.05 -11.05
CA LYS A 160 -10.38 -29.17 -9.69
C LYS A 160 -9.89 -27.82 -9.15
N GLU A 161 -9.14 -27.05 -9.93
CA GLU A 161 -8.63 -25.74 -9.50
C GLU A 161 -9.76 -24.76 -9.20
N LEU A 162 -10.81 -24.76 -10.03
CA LEU A 162 -11.99 -23.92 -9.85
C LEU A 162 -12.82 -24.32 -8.62
N LYS A 163 -12.92 -25.62 -8.30
CA LYS A 163 -13.54 -26.13 -7.06
C LYS A 163 -12.69 -25.81 -5.82
N LYS A 164 -11.37 -25.95 -5.89
CA LYS A 164 -10.47 -25.63 -4.77
C LYS A 164 -10.51 -24.14 -4.42
N GLY A 165 -10.58 -23.27 -5.43
CA GLY A 165 -10.81 -21.83 -5.26
C GLY A 165 -12.14 -21.49 -4.56
N PHE A 166 -13.16 -22.34 -4.69
CA PHE A 166 -14.46 -22.18 -4.02
C PHE A 166 -14.38 -22.52 -2.52
N PHE A 167 -13.76 -23.64 -2.15
CA PHE A 167 -13.65 -24.09 -0.75
C PHE A 167 -12.81 -23.14 0.13
N ARG A 168 -11.72 -22.57 -0.40
CA ARG A 168 -10.93 -21.57 0.34
C ARG A 168 -11.73 -20.34 0.75
N ARG A 169 -12.81 -20.01 0.03
CA ARG A 169 -13.69 -18.88 0.35
C ARG A 169 -14.66 -19.19 1.49
N LEU A 170 -15.11 -20.44 1.60
CA LEU A 170 -16.08 -20.87 2.60
C LEU A 170 -15.47 -20.94 4.01
N ILE A 171 -14.18 -21.26 4.10
CA ILE A 171 -13.44 -21.41 5.36
C ILE A 171 -13.00 -20.06 5.92
N PHE A 172 -12.74 -19.06 5.08
CA PHE A 172 -12.25 -17.74 5.51
C PHE A 172 -13.35 -16.77 6.00
N TRP A 173 -14.62 -17.19 5.92
CA TRP A 173 -15.82 -16.41 6.28
C TRP A 173 -16.72 -17.16 7.29
N LYS A 174 -16.14 -18.09 8.05
CA LYS A 174 -16.75 -18.74 9.21
C LYS A 174 -15.83 -18.52 10.41
#